data_AF-A0A534FHH6-F1
#
_entry.id   AF-A0A534FHH6-F1
#
_cell.length_a   1.000
_cell.length_b   1.000
_cell.length_c   1.000
_cell.angle_alpha   90.00
_cell.angle_beta   90.00
_cell.angle_gamma   90.00
#
_symmetry.space_group_name_H-M   'P 1'
#
loop_
_entity.id
_entity.type
_entity.pdbx_description
1 polymer ?
#
loop_
_entity_poly.entity_id
_entity_poly.type
_entity_poly.pdbx_seq_one_letter_code
_entity_poly.pdbx_strand_id
1 'polypeptide(L)'
;MPLDPRAKRFLDTLAASGAASTLALTVEQRRRSLAQLLSFAGPLPAVGSVEERTFRRPDSSLRVRIYTPAGVGAYEVLPGLVYFHGGGLVAGSLETHDGICRALAAASRCRLLSVDYRLAPEHSFPAAIDDGLA
;
A
#
# COMPACT_ATOMS: atom_id res chain seq x y z
N MET A 1 23.93 2.51 -18.65
CA MET A 1 23.42 3.53 -17.70
C MET A 1 23.81 3.08 -16.30
N PRO A 2 24.58 3.86 -15.53
CA PRO A 2 24.92 3.48 -14.15
C PRO A 2 23.69 3.58 -13.24
N LEU A 3 23.72 2.86 -12.11
CA LEU A 3 22.69 2.95 -11.08
C LEU A 3 22.71 4.34 -10.42
N ASP A 4 21.52 4.89 -10.12
CA ASP A 4 21.40 6.14 -9.36
C ASP A 4 22.15 6.05 -8.01
N PRO A 5 22.96 7.05 -7.61
CA PRO A 5 23.74 6.98 -6.38
C PRO A 5 22.92 6.79 -5.10
N ARG A 6 21.68 7.30 -5.03
CA ARG A 6 20.78 7.10 -3.87
C ARG A 6 20.26 5.67 -3.86
N ALA A 7 19.85 5.16 -5.02
CA ALA A 7 19.43 3.76 -5.15
C ALA A 7 20.58 2.80 -4.78
N LYS A 8 21.82 3.09 -5.21
CA LYS A 8 23.00 2.31 -4.83
C LYS A 8 23.20 2.27 -3.31
N ARG A 9 23.18 3.43 -2.64
CA ARG A 9 23.35 3.49 -1.17
C ARG A 9 22.27 2.71 -0.42
N PHE A 10 21.04 2.76 -0.91
CA PHE A 10 19.95 1.98 -0.34
C PHE A 10 20.22 0.47 -0.47
N LEU A 11 20.60 0.00 -1.66
CA LEU A 11 20.95 -1.41 -1.88
C LEU A 11 22.16 -1.85 -1.04
N ASP A 12 23.21 -1.02 -0.95
CA ASP A 12 24.38 -1.29 -0.11
C ASP A 12 23.97 -1.45 1.37
N THR A 13 23.04 -0.61 1.86
CA THR A 13 22.51 -0.69 3.23
C THR A 13 21.70 -1.96 3.46
N LEU A 14 20.88 -2.36 2.48
CA LEU A 14 20.12 -3.61 2.55
C LEU A 14 21.03 -4.85 2.51
N ALA A 15 22.10 -4.81 1.73
CA ALA A 15 23.07 -5.90 1.69
C ALA A 15 23.81 -6.03 3.03
N ALA A 16 24.19 -4.91 3.64
CA ALA A 16 24.89 -4.89 4.92
C ALA A 16 24.03 -5.39 6.11
N SER A 17 22.69 -5.30 6.04
CA SER A 17 21.80 -5.77 7.11
C SER A 17 21.64 -7.30 7.16
N GLY A 18 22.27 -8.04 6.24
CA GLY A 18 22.17 -9.50 6.18
C GLY A 18 20.77 -9.96 5.77
N ALA A 19 20.03 -9.14 5.01
CA ALA A 19 18.70 -9.47 4.53
C ALA A 19 18.71 -10.83 3.82
N ALA A 20 17.99 -11.80 4.38
CA ALA A 20 17.88 -13.13 3.81
C ALA A 20 17.26 -13.07 2.41
N SER A 21 17.66 -13.99 1.54
CA SER A 21 17.00 -14.19 0.25
C SER A 21 15.49 -14.34 0.46
N THR A 22 14.70 -13.61 -0.35
CA THR A 22 13.23 -13.66 -0.29
C THR A 22 12.68 -15.07 -0.46
N LEU A 23 13.43 -15.97 -1.12
CA LEU A 23 13.07 -17.36 -1.38
C LEU A 23 13.13 -18.27 -0.14
N ALA A 24 13.78 -17.83 0.94
CA ALA A 24 13.92 -18.61 2.18
C ALA A 24 12.99 -18.11 3.31
N LEU A 25 12.17 -17.08 3.05
CA LEU A 25 11.31 -16.49 4.07
C LEU A 25 9.99 -17.24 4.20
N THR A 26 9.56 -17.43 5.44
CA THR A 26 8.15 -17.75 5.74
C THR A 26 7.24 -16.57 5.34
N VAL A 27 5.93 -16.82 5.17
CA VAL A 27 4.94 -15.78 4.85
C VAL A 27 4.99 -14.61 5.83
N GLU A 28 5.06 -14.92 7.12
CA GLU A 28 5.12 -13.91 8.19
C GLU A 28 6.41 -13.08 8.12
N GLN A 29 7.56 -13.73 7.88
CA GLN A 29 8.81 -13.00 7.67
C GLN A 29 8.76 -12.12 6.41
N ARG A 30 8.10 -12.58 5.35
CA ARG A 30 7.90 -11.79 4.13
C ARG A 30 7.07 -10.54 4.41
N ARG A 31 5.93 -10.68 5.11
CA ARG A 31 5.08 -9.54 5.54
C ARG A 31 5.86 -8.54 6.38
N ARG A 32 6.60 -9.01 7.37
CA ARG A 32 7.45 -8.18 8.23
C ARG A 32 8.56 -7.47 7.46
N SER A 33 9.23 -8.17 6.54
CA SER A 33 10.31 -7.59 5.75
C SER A 33 9.84 -6.39 4.92
N LEU A 34 8.63 -6.47 4.34
CA LEU A 34 8.05 -5.36 3.59
C LEU A 34 7.73 -4.18 4.51
N ALA A 35 7.15 -4.41 5.69
CA ALA A 35 6.90 -3.36 6.66
C ALA A 35 8.20 -2.68 7.15
N GLN A 36 9.28 -3.45 7.32
CA GLN A 36 10.60 -2.91 7.72
C GLN A 36 11.20 -1.98 6.67
N LEU A 37 10.91 -2.17 5.37
CA LEU A 37 11.36 -1.27 4.32
C LEU A 37 10.81 0.16 4.47
N LEU A 38 9.69 0.33 5.20
CA LEU A 38 9.13 1.65 5.49
C LEU A 38 10.02 2.47 6.43
N SER A 39 10.96 1.86 7.14
CA SER A 39 11.94 2.62 7.94
C SER A 39 12.86 3.49 7.08
N PHE A 40 12.95 3.21 5.78
CA PHE A 40 13.66 4.03 4.79
C PHE A 40 12.74 5.07 4.11
N ALA A 41 11.44 5.08 4.41
CA ALA A 41 10.52 6.05 3.86
C ALA A 41 10.72 7.42 4.53
N GLY A 42 10.43 8.47 3.77
CA GLY A 42 10.39 9.84 4.29
C GLY A 42 9.13 10.10 5.13
N PRO A 43 8.96 11.35 5.61
CA PRO A 43 7.74 11.75 6.32
C PRO A 43 6.50 11.55 5.45
N LEU A 44 5.38 11.21 6.10
CA LEU A 44 4.10 11.02 5.41
C LEU A 44 3.64 12.34 4.78
N PRO A 45 3.28 12.35 3.48
CA PRO A 45 2.73 13.53 2.85
C PRO A 45 1.42 13.98 3.52
N ALA A 46 1.24 15.29 3.65
CA ALA A 46 0.01 15.86 4.20
C ALA A 46 -1.17 15.69 3.22
N VAL A 47 -2.33 15.35 3.75
CA VAL A 47 -3.62 15.28 3.04
C VAL A 47 -4.70 15.89 3.93
N GLY A 48 -5.86 16.21 3.37
CA GLY A 48 -6.96 16.85 4.09
C GLY A 48 -7.65 15.93 5.09
N SER A 49 -7.95 14.69 4.69
CA SER A 49 -8.48 13.68 5.59
C SER A 49 -8.04 12.27 5.20
N VAL A 50 -8.05 11.38 6.19
CA VAL A 50 -7.87 9.94 6.02
C VAL A 50 -8.96 9.25 6.82
N GLU A 51 -9.75 8.42 6.15
CA GLU A 51 -10.91 7.75 6.74
C GLU A 51 -10.88 6.26 6.42
N GLU A 52 -11.09 5.42 7.42
CA GLU A 52 -11.32 3.99 7.18
C GLU A 52 -12.80 3.68 7.05
N ARG A 53 -13.11 2.80 6.11
CA ARG A 53 -14.45 2.27 5.88
C ARG A 53 -14.37 0.76 5.70
N THR A 54 -15.49 0.10 5.92
CA THR A 54 -15.64 -1.33 5.66
C THR A 54 -16.87 -1.51 4.80
N PHE A 55 -16.67 -2.04 3.60
CA PHE A 55 -17.76 -2.45 2.73
C PHE A 55 -18.16 -3.88 3.08
N ARG A 56 -19.43 -4.07 3.43
CA ARG A 56 -19.99 -5.40 3.71
C ARG A 56 -20.49 -6.00 2.40
N ARG A 57 -20.13 -7.25 2.15
CA ARG A 57 -20.64 -8.11 1.08
C ARG A 57 -21.37 -9.31 1.73
N PRO A 58 -22.23 -10.04 0.99
CA PRO A 58 -22.95 -11.19 1.55
C PRO A 58 -22.04 -12.20 2.27
N ASP A 59 -20.88 -12.50 1.68
CA ASP A 59 -19.98 -13.56 2.18
C ASP A 59 -18.63 -13.05 2.71
N SER A 60 -18.41 -11.72 2.75
CA SER A 60 -17.14 -11.14 3.20
C SER A 60 -17.24 -9.64 3.49
N SER A 61 -16.20 -9.06 4.08
CA SER A 61 -16.06 -7.61 4.18
C SER A 61 -14.74 -7.16 3.58
N LEU A 62 -14.73 -5.93 3.06
CA LEU A 62 -13.56 -5.31 2.45
C LEU A 62 -13.25 -4.01 3.19
N ARG A 63 -12.12 -3.97 3.89
CA ARG A 63 -11.63 -2.74 4.50
C ARG A 63 -11.00 -1.86 3.42
N VAL A 64 -11.25 -0.57 3.52
CA VAL A 64 -10.63 0.43 2.66
C VAL A 64 -10.19 1.63 3.48
N ARG A 65 -9.20 2.35 2.98
CA ARG A 65 -8.81 3.67 3.49
C ARG A 65 -8.97 4.72 2.40
N ILE A 66 -9.71 5.77 2.72
CA ILE A 66 -10.05 6.87 1.83
C ILE A 66 -9.16 8.05 2.18
N TYR A 67 -8.51 8.63 1.17
CA TYR A 67 -7.67 9.81 1.29
C TYR A 67 -8.29 10.96 0.50
N THR A 68 -8.51 12.08 1.18
CA THR A 68 -9.01 13.31 0.57
C THR A 68 -7.87 14.33 0.50
N PRO A 69 -7.55 14.90 -0.68
CA PRO A 69 -6.51 15.92 -0.79
C PRO A 69 -6.86 17.16 0.04
N ALA A 70 -5.84 17.92 0.44
CA ALA A 70 -6.05 19.17 1.18
C ALA A 70 -6.76 20.22 0.31
N GLY A 71 -7.53 21.12 0.93
CA GLY A 71 -8.20 22.23 0.24
C GLY A 71 -9.44 21.83 -0.57
N VAL A 72 -9.92 20.59 -0.43
CA VAL A 72 -11.13 20.09 -1.10
C VAL A 72 -12.36 20.38 -0.23
N GLY A 73 -13.39 20.97 -0.83
CA GLY A 73 -14.66 21.21 -0.13
C GLY A 73 -15.42 19.91 0.14
N ALA A 74 -16.23 19.86 1.23
CA ALA A 74 -16.98 18.66 1.63
C ALA A 74 -17.90 18.09 0.52
N TYR A 75 -18.38 18.95 -0.38
CA TYR A 75 -19.28 18.59 -1.48
C TYR A 75 -18.62 18.71 -2.86
N GLU A 76 -17.30 18.95 -2.92
CA GLU A 76 -16.57 19.03 -4.19
C GLU A 76 -16.45 17.64 -4.81
N VAL A 77 -16.90 17.54 -6.07
CA VAL A 77 -16.80 16.30 -6.85
C VAL A 77 -15.40 16.22 -7.46
N LEU A 78 -14.67 15.16 -7.11
CA LEU A 78 -13.34 14.87 -7.62
C LEU A 78 -13.34 13.53 -8.37
N PRO A 79 -12.39 13.31 -9.29
CA PRO A 79 -12.10 11.97 -9.79
C PRO A 79 -11.75 11.02 -8.64
N GLY A 80 -12.20 9.78 -8.75
CA GLY A 80 -11.85 8.69 -7.85
C GLY A 80 -10.62 7.93 -8.35
N LEU A 81 -9.73 7.54 -7.44
CA LEU A 81 -8.61 6.64 -7.72
C LEU A 81 -8.71 5.43 -6.80
N VAL A 82 -8.93 4.23 -7.35
CA VAL A 82 -8.88 2.98 -6.58
C VAL A 82 -7.46 2.42 -6.63
N TYR A 83 -6.89 2.13 -5.46
CA TYR A 83 -5.50 1.71 -5.31
C TYR A 83 -5.43 0.32 -4.67
N PHE A 84 -4.65 -0.56 -5.29
CA PHE A 84 -4.34 -1.89 -4.78
C PHE A 84 -2.85 -1.93 -4.41
N HIS A 85 -2.55 -2.26 -3.17
CA HIS A 85 -1.17 -2.25 -2.69
C HIS A 85 -0.32 -3.35 -3.35
N GLY A 86 0.99 -3.12 -3.39
CA GLY A 86 1.95 -4.13 -3.84
C GLY A 86 2.25 -5.17 -2.74
N GLY A 87 3.13 -6.12 -3.06
CA GLY A 87 3.57 -7.16 -2.14
C GLY A 87 3.30 -8.60 -2.60
N GLY A 88 3.01 -8.78 -3.89
CA GLY A 88 2.91 -10.10 -4.53
C GLY A 88 1.71 -10.91 -4.06
N LEU A 89 0.61 -10.24 -3.69
CA LEU A 89 -0.62 -10.83 -3.15
C LEU A 89 -0.46 -11.60 -1.83
N VAL A 90 0.74 -11.60 -1.24
CA VAL A 90 1.08 -12.31 0.00
C VAL A 90 1.39 -11.34 1.15
N ALA A 91 1.95 -10.18 0.82
CA ALA A 91 2.32 -9.13 1.76
C ALA A 91 1.75 -7.78 1.32
N GLY A 92 1.87 -6.82 2.23
CA GLY A 92 1.32 -5.48 2.07
C GLY A 92 0.03 -5.31 2.87
N SER A 93 -0.34 -4.06 3.07
CA SER A 93 -1.52 -3.62 3.80
C SER A 93 -1.73 -2.13 3.55
N LEU A 94 -2.83 -1.59 4.07
CA LEU A 94 -3.09 -0.14 4.10
C LEU A 94 -1.95 0.66 4.74
N GLU A 95 -1.32 0.15 5.79
CA GLU A 95 -0.21 0.79 6.50
C GLU A 95 1.04 0.85 5.63
N THR A 96 1.39 -0.28 4.99
CA THR A 96 2.61 -0.36 4.18
C THR A 96 2.62 0.57 2.96
N HIS A 97 1.45 0.99 2.50
CA HIS A 97 1.32 1.87 1.34
C HIS A 97 0.69 3.22 1.67
N ASP A 98 0.58 3.57 2.96
CA ASP A 98 -0.04 4.82 3.41
C ASP A 98 0.65 6.05 2.82
N GLY A 99 1.98 6.09 2.87
CA GLY A 99 2.77 7.19 2.31
C GLY A 99 2.60 7.36 0.80
N ILE A 100 2.55 6.25 0.06
CA ILE A 100 2.32 6.26 -1.40
C ILE A 100 0.91 6.76 -1.71
N CYS A 101 -0.10 6.27 -0.99
CA CYS A 101 -1.49 6.70 -1.16
C CYS A 101 -1.65 8.20 -0.88
N ARG A 102 -1.02 8.72 0.18
CA ARG A 102 -1.01 10.16 0.47
C ARG A 102 -0.33 10.97 -0.64
N ALA A 103 0.83 10.52 -1.10
CA ALA A 103 1.56 11.18 -2.20
C ALA A 103 0.71 11.23 -3.47
N LEU A 104 0.08 10.11 -3.85
CA LEU A 104 -0.77 10.02 -5.02
C LEU A 104 -2.02 10.90 -4.89
N ALA A 105 -2.72 10.86 -3.75
CA ALA A 105 -3.90 11.70 -3.52
C ALA A 105 -3.57 13.19 -3.61
N ALA A 106 -2.46 13.62 -2.99
CA ALA A 106 -2.01 15.01 -3.03
C ALA A 106 -1.58 15.45 -4.43
N ALA A 107 -0.78 14.64 -5.13
CA ALA A 107 -0.25 15.00 -6.45
C ALA A 107 -1.31 14.97 -7.56
N SER A 108 -2.29 14.06 -7.48
CA SER A 108 -3.33 13.89 -8.51
C SER A 108 -4.60 14.70 -8.25
N ARG A 109 -4.76 15.27 -7.05
CA ARG A 109 -6.02 15.88 -6.57
C ARG A 109 -7.23 14.95 -6.74
N CYS A 110 -7.01 13.64 -6.58
CA CYS A 110 -8.07 12.63 -6.61
C CYS A 110 -8.48 12.21 -5.21
N ARG A 111 -9.75 11.80 -5.05
CA ARG A 111 -10.21 11.07 -3.87
C ARG A 111 -9.71 9.63 -4.01
N LEU A 112 -8.74 9.23 -3.20
CA LEU A 112 -8.08 7.93 -3.34
C LEU A 112 -8.66 6.90 -2.37
N LEU A 113 -9.00 5.72 -2.86
CA LEU A 113 -9.53 4.60 -2.12
C LEU A 113 -8.52 3.44 -2.16
N SER A 114 -7.81 3.19 -1.06
CA SER A 114 -6.87 2.08 -0.94
C SER A 114 -7.58 0.85 -0.40
N VAL A 115 -7.40 -0.30 -1.06
CA VAL A 115 -8.13 -1.55 -0.79
C VAL A 115 -7.27 -2.53 0.01
N ASP A 116 -7.79 -3.00 1.15
CA ASP A 116 -7.18 -4.04 2.01
C ASP A 116 -7.67 -5.43 1.56
N TYR A 117 -7.25 -5.83 0.36
CA TYR A 117 -7.72 -7.07 -0.27
C TYR A 117 -7.15 -8.31 0.43
N ARG A 118 -7.84 -9.45 0.30
CA ARG A 118 -7.44 -10.72 0.92
C ARG A 118 -6.10 -11.23 0.37
N LEU A 119 -5.24 -11.71 1.27
CA LEU A 119 -3.89 -12.17 0.94
C LEU A 119 -3.79 -13.70 0.89
N ALA A 120 -2.90 -14.17 0.02
CA ALA A 120 -2.42 -15.54 0.01
C ALA A 120 -1.39 -15.76 1.15
N PRO A 121 -1.20 -17.01 1.61
CA PRO A 121 -1.88 -18.24 1.15
C PRO A 121 -3.27 -18.47 1.73
N GLU A 122 -3.69 -17.72 2.75
CA GLU A 122 -4.98 -17.89 3.44
C GLU A 122 -6.16 -17.76 2.48
N HIS A 123 -6.03 -16.85 1.51
CA HIS A 123 -6.94 -16.67 0.41
C HIS A 123 -6.17 -16.73 -0.90
N SER A 124 -6.08 -17.93 -1.46
CA SER A 124 -5.41 -18.16 -2.75
C SER A 124 -6.14 -17.46 -3.90
N PHE A 125 -5.46 -17.36 -5.04
CA PHE A 125 -6.07 -16.87 -6.28
C PHE A 125 -7.42 -17.58 -6.55
N PRO A 126 -8.50 -16.87 -6.93
CA PRO A 126 -8.55 -15.46 -7.37
C PRO A 126 -8.98 -14.43 -6.30
N ALA A 127 -8.94 -14.76 -5.00
CA ALA A 127 -9.58 -13.95 -3.95
C ALA A 127 -9.25 -12.44 -3.96
N ALA A 128 -7.98 -12.08 -4.14
CA ALA A 128 -7.55 -10.68 -4.22
C ALA A 128 -8.11 -9.94 -5.46
N ILE A 129 -8.29 -10.66 -6.57
CA ILE A 129 -8.84 -10.11 -7.82
C ILE A 129 -10.35 -9.92 -7.67
N ASP A 130 -11.03 -10.91 -7.08
CA ASP A 130 -12.46 -10.81 -6.76
C ASP A 130 -12.74 -9.63 -5.82
N ASP A 131 -11.80 -9.32 -4.92
CA ASP A 131 -11.89 -8.14 -4.04
C ASP A 131 -11.75 -6.81 -4.78
N GLY A 132 -11.07 -6.78 -5.93
CA GLY A 132 -10.91 -5.57 -6.74
C GLY A 132 -11.98 -5.35 -7.81
N LEU A 133 -12.72 -6.40 -8.18
CA LEU A 133 -13.81 -6.33 -9.16
C LEU A 133 -15.18 -6.05 -8.53
N ALA A 134 -15.28 -6.17 -7.20
CA ALA A 134 -16.53 -6.08 -6.44
C ALA A 134 -17.02 -4.65 -6.18
#